data_AF-A3X2S3-F1
#
_entry.id   AF-A3X2S3-F1
#
_cell.length_a   1.000
_cell.length_b   1.000
_cell.length_c   1.000
_cell.angle_alpha   90.00
_cell.angle_beta   90.00
_cell.angle_gamma   90.00
#
_symmetry.space_group_name_H-M   'P 1'
#
loop_
_entity.id
_entity.type
_entity.pdbx_description
1 polymer ?
#
loop_
_entity_poly.entity_id
_entity_poly.type
_entity_poly.pdbx_seq_one_letter_code
_entity_poly.pdbx_strand_id
1 'polypeptide(L)' 'MLARRSEVSVDAIERFENVSGPLKRTEIRAIQDTLEKLGAVFIPENGSGYGVRLKFNNLEAAEIARFECEGGLVADDRVP' A
#
# COMPACT_ATOMS: atom_id res chain seq x y z
N MET A 1 -1.35 -0.94 14.73
CA MET A 1 -0.97 -2.13 13.90
C MET A 1 0.14 -1.83 12.88
N LEU A 2 0.28 -0.57 12.39
CA LEU A 2 1.35 -0.15 11.46
C LEU A 2 2.74 -0.09 12.11
N ALA A 3 2.91 0.65 13.20
CA ALA A 3 4.18 0.79 13.95
C ALA A 3 4.90 -0.56 14.19
N ARG A 4 4.14 -1.57 14.63
CA ARG A 4 4.67 -2.91 14.90
C ARG A 4 5.15 -3.62 13.63
N ARG A 5 4.50 -3.42 12.48
CA ARG A 5 4.81 -4.10 11.22
C ARG A 5 5.90 -3.39 10.41
N SER A 6 5.98 -2.06 10.52
CA SER A 6 7.03 -1.26 9.89
C SER A 6 8.28 -1.09 10.74
N GLU A 7 8.26 -1.56 11.99
CA GLU A 7 9.33 -1.37 12.98
C GLU A 7 9.65 0.11 13.26
N VAL A 8 8.72 1.01 12.91
CA VAL A 8 8.81 2.44 13.21
C VAL A 8 8.08 2.71 14.53
N SER A 9 8.70 3.51 15.40
CA SER A 9 8.09 3.87 16.69
C SER A 9 6.74 4.58 16.51
N VAL A 10 5.82 4.35 17.44
CA VAL A 10 4.48 4.99 17.41
C VAL A 10 4.62 6.52 17.42
N ASP A 11 5.52 7.05 18.26
CA ASP A 11 5.82 8.48 18.36
C ASP A 11 6.28 9.08 17.02
N ALA A 12 7.15 8.37 16.28
CA ALA A 12 7.62 8.85 14.97
C ALA A 12 6.48 8.88 13.93
N ILE A 13 5.61 7.88 13.93
CA ILE A 13 4.42 7.87 13.05
C ILE A 13 3.47 9.01 13.42
N GLU A 14 3.20 9.19 14.71
CA GLU A 14 2.27 10.23 15.20
C GLU A 14 2.81 11.64 14.89
N ARG A 15 4.12 11.87 15.03
CA ARG A 15 4.76 13.13 14.62
C ARG A 15 4.67 13.37 13.11
N PHE A 16 4.80 12.31 12.31
CA PHE A 16 4.70 12.41 10.87
C PHE A 16 3.27 12.73 10.41
N GLU A 17 2.27 12.05 10.98
CA GLU A 17 0.85 12.28 10.69
C GLU A 17 0.38 13.67 11.09
N ASN A 18 0.89 14.20 12.21
CA ASN A 18 0.58 15.56 12.67
C ASN A 18 1.43 16.65 12.02
N VAL A 19 2.21 16.33 10.97
CA VAL A 19 3.09 17.28 10.25
C VAL A 19 4.07 17.99 11.20
N SER A 20 4.43 17.33 12.30
CA SER A 20 5.25 17.89 13.38
C SER A 20 6.74 17.56 13.22
N GLY A 21 7.08 16.58 12.36
CA GLY A 21 8.48 16.29 12.05
C GLY A 21 8.67 15.33 10.87
N PRO A 22 9.81 15.43 10.16
CA PRO A 22 10.12 14.52 9.06
C PRO A 22 10.54 13.14 9.59
N LEU A 23 10.25 12.11 8.80
CA LEU A 23 10.80 10.77 8.99
C LEU A 23 12.14 10.63 8.28
N LYS A 24 12.99 9.71 8.77
CA LYS A 24 14.20 9.31 8.06
C LYS A 24 13.81 8.56 6.79
N ARG A 25 14.66 8.64 5.76
CA ARG A 25 14.45 7.89 4.50
C ARG A 25 14.24 6.39 4.72
N THR A 26 14.92 5.80 5.69
CA THR A 26 14.76 4.38 6.06
C THR A 26 13.39 4.08 6.65
N GLU A 27 12.86 4.97 7.49
CA GLU A 27 11.53 4.84 8.11
C GLU A 27 10.42 5.02 7.07
N ILE A 28 10.59 5.98 6.16
CA ILE A 28 9.67 6.19 5.02
C ILE A 28 9.58 4.92 4.18
N ARG A 29 10.73 4.33 3.83
CA ARG A 29 10.75 3.08 3.06
C ARG A 29 10.09 1.93 3.81
N ALA A 30 10.38 1.76 5.09
CA ALA A 30 9.77 0.70 5.90
C ALA A 30 8.24 0.85 6.01
N ILE A 31 7.74 2.08 6.14
CA ILE A 31 6.30 2.37 6.15
C ILE A 31 5.69 2.09 4.78
N GLN A 32 6.30 2.55 3.68
CA GLN A 32 5.82 2.30 2.33
C GLN A 32 5.72 0.79 2.05
N ASP A 33 6.79 0.03 2.28
CA ASP A 33 6.81 -1.42 2.08
C ASP A 33 5.75 -2.13 2.93
N THR A 34 5.50 -1.63 4.15
CA THR A 34 4.48 -2.18 5.04
C THR A 34 3.07 -1.89 4.55
N LEU A 35 2.81 -0.68 4.08
CA LEU A 35 1.53 -0.30 3.51
C LEU A 35 1.26 -1.10 2.23
N GLU A 36 2.27 -1.31 1.39
CA GLU A 36 2.15 -2.13 0.18
C GLU A 36 1.82 -3.59 0.49
N LYS A 37 2.46 -4.16 1.52
CA LYS A 37 2.13 -5.51 2.03
C LYS A 37 0.71 -5.60 2.61
N LEU A 38 0.18 -4.50 3.14
CA LEU A 38 -1.18 -4.41 3.66
C LEU A 38 -2.22 -4.05 2.58
N GLY A 39 -1.79 -3.88 1.32
CA GLY A 39 -2.68 -3.65 0.19
C GLY A 39 -2.69 -2.24 -0.36
N ALA A 40 -1.82 -1.34 0.06
CA ALA A 40 -1.64 -0.09 -0.67
C ALA A 40 -0.86 -0.35 -1.98
N VAL A 41 -1.12 0.46 -3.00
CA VAL A 41 -0.33 0.52 -4.22
C VAL A 41 -0.01 1.99 -4.45
N PHE A 42 1.27 2.35 -4.31
CA PHE A 42 1.73 3.70 -4.59
C PHE A 42 1.92 3.87 -6.09
N ILE A 43 1.26 4.87 -6.67
CA ILE A 43 1.28 5.15 -8.10
C ILE A 43 2.26 6.30 -8.32
N PRO A 44 3.34 6.10 -9.09
CA PRO A 44 4.28 7.16 -9.41
C PRO A 44 3.58 8.24 -10.24
N GLU A 45 4.11 9.45 -10.19
CA GLU A 45 3.56 10.57 -10.95
C GLU A 45 3.54 10.27 -12.45
N ASN A 46 2.35 10.38 -13.06
CA ASN A 46 2.14 10.21 -14.50
C ASN A 46 1.43 11.44 -15.12
N GLY A 47 1.76 12.64 -14.63
CA GLY A 47 1.23 13.92 -15.16
C GLY A 47 0.05 14.52 -14.39
N SER A 48 -0.40 13.93 -13.28
CA SER A 48 -1.45 14.48 -12.41
C SER A 48 -1.11 14.39 -10.91
N GLY A 49 0.19 14.25 -10.60
CA GLY A 49 0.69 14.03 -9.24
C GLY A 49 0.76 12.56 -8.84
N TYR A 50 1.20 12.32 -7.60
CA TYR A 50 1.30 11.00 -6.99
C TYR A 50 -0.08 10.49 -6.56
N GLY A 51 -0.29 9.17 -6.68
CA GLY A 51 -1.53 8.52 -6.29
C GLY A 51 -1.33 7.35 -5.35
N VAL A 52 -2.40 6.92 -4.69
CA VAL A 52 -2.47 5.67 -3.93
C VAL A 52 -3.77 4.96 -4.29
N ARG A 53 -3.69 3.66 -4.54
CA ARG A 53 -4.84 2.76 -4.72
C ARG A 53 -4.79 1.66 -3.66
N LEU A 54 -5.93 1.11 -3.29
CA LEU A 54 -5.99 -0.13 -2.52
C LEU A 54 -6.11 -1.33 -3.46
N LYS A 55 -5.39 -2.41 -3.16
CA LYS A 55 -5.58 -3.72 -3.76
C LYS A 55 -7.01 -4.21 -3.46
N PHE A 56 -7.54 -5.01 -4.36
CA PHE A 56 -8.86 -5.62 -4.20
C PHE A 56 -8.86 -6.56 -2.99
N ASN A 57 -9.97 -6.56 -2.25
CA ASN A 57 -10.15 -7.53 -1.19
C ASN A 57 -10.34 -8.94 -1.80
N ASN A 58 -10.22 -10.00 -0.98
CA ASN A 58 -10.27 -11.38 -1.48
C ASN A 58 -11.59 -11.74 -2.19
N LEU A 59 -12.71 -11.08 -1.86
CA LEU A 59 -14.00 -11.30 -2.53
C LEU A 59 -14.01 -10.63 -3.91
N GLU A 60 -13.61 -9.37 -3.99
CA GLU A 60 -13.49 -8.61 -5.24
C GLU A 60 -12.50 -9.29 -6.20
N ALA A 61 -11.34 -9.72 -5.69
CA ALA A 61 -10.34 -10.43 -6.48
C ALA A 61 -10.82 -11.81 -6.95
N ALA A 62 -11.73 -12.48 -6.21
CA ALA A 62 -12.33 -13.74 -6.65
C ALA A 62 -13.40 -13.52 -7.72
N GLU A 63 -14.17 -12.43 -7.65
CA GLU A 63 -15.12 -12.04 -8.68
C GLU A 63 -14.43 -11.63 -9.98
N ILE A 64 -13.35 -10.84 -9.90
CA ILE A 64 -12.53 -10.48 -11.07
C ILE A 64 -11.93 -11.74 -11.71
N ALA A 65 -11.39 -12.66 -10.92
CA ALA A 65 -10.81 -13.91 -11.44
C ALA A 65 -11.83 -14.80 -12.17
N ARG A 66 -13.13 -14.72 -11.84
CA ARG A 66 -14.18 -15.42 -12.60
C ARG A 66 -14.32 -14.89 -14.03
N PHE A 67 -14.07 -13.59 -14.23
CA PHE A 67 -14.05 -12.97 -15.55
C PHE A 67 -12.70 -13.19 -16.29
N GLU A 68 -11.60 -13.48 -15.58
CA GLU A 68 -10.30 -13.79 -16.19
C GLU A 68 -10.27 -15.18 -16.87
N CYS A 69 -11.20 -16.08 -16.55
CA CYS A 69 -11.39 -17.36 -17.24
C CYS A 69 -11.92 -17.23 -18.69
N GLU A 70 -12.16 -16.01 -19.19
CA GLU A 70 -12.49 -15.73 -20.60
C GLU A 70 -11.26 -15.44 -21.48
N GLY A 71 -10.03 -15.50 -20.93
CA GLY A 71 -8.78 -15.40 -21.69
C GLY A 71 -8.04 -14.05 -21.59
N GLY A 72 -8.18 -13.34 -20.48
CA GLY A 72 -7.47 -12.07 -20.20
C GLY A 72 -6.11 -12.23 -19.50
N LEU A 73 -5.32 -11.14 -19.47
CA LEU A 73 -4.01 -11.11 -18.78
C LEU A 73 -4.20 -11.18 -17.25
N VAL A 74 -3.69 -12.24 -16.62
CA VAL A 74 -3.77 -12.43 -15.16
C VAL A 74 -2.82 -11.45 -14.46
N ALA A 75 -3.35 -10.63 -13.55
CA ALA A 75 -2.56 -9.75 -12.69
C ALA A 75 -2.75 -10.13 -11.21
N ASP A 76 -1.65 -10.31 -10.48
CA ASP A 76 -1.67 -10.71 -9.07
C ASP A 76 -1.88 -9.49 -8.15
N ASP A 77 -3.13 -9.03 -8.06
CA ASP A 77 -3.54 -7.87 -7.25
C ASP A 77 -4.22 -8.29 -5.92
N ARG A 78 -3.86 -9.46 -5.37
CA ARG A 78 -4.38 -9.97 -4.09
C ARG A 78 -3.53 -9.54 -2.89
N VAL A 79 -4.20 -9.45 -1.75
CA VAL A 79 -3.60 -9.28 -0.41
C VAL A 79 -3.95 -10.48 0.47
N PRO A 80 -3.07 -10.94 1.38
CA PRO A 80 -3.35 -12.04 2.29
C PRO A 80 -4.51 -11.76 3.25
#